data_AF-O26623-F1
#
_entry.id   AF-O26623-F1
#
_cell.length_a   1.000
_cell.length_b   1.000
_cell.length_c   1.000
_cell.angle_alpha   90.00
_cell.angle_beta   90.00
_cell.angle_gamma   90.00
#
_symmetry.space_group_name_H-M   'P 1'
#
loop_
_entity.id
_entity.type
_entity.pdbx_description
1 polymer ?
#
loop_
_entity_poly.entity_id
_entity_poly.type
_entity_poly.pdbx_seq_one_letter_code
_entity_poly.pdbx_strand_id
1 'polypeptide(L)'
;MIEVSDRTILVIVAVMVILAGAAVALQLMDTCSTSGAGEEAIIKKTDDGYYLNLQAALELAEMDPRNGTVNYRGFNFTGPQRLYIFSRAVVMIGFNDTGMIHVRDYGGPEDPYGYLDTATLTESEYLDMAERTYTWMESHGRSPNHVGIYVKGSPDITPELAEKIFREVLLEYMRTGMLPEIISV
;
A
#
# COMPACT_ATOMS: atom_id res chain seq x y z
N MET A 1 -68.79 22.73 -8.96
CA MET A 1 -68.62 21.28 -9.22
C MET A 1 -67.53 21.17 -10.27
N ILE A 2 -66.29 21.00 -9.84
CA ILE A 2 -65.11 20.93 -10.72
C ILE A 2 -64.70 19.47 -10.74
N GLU A 3 -64.85 18.83 -11.88
CA GLU A 3 -64.49 17.44 -12.09
C GLU A 3 -62.97 17.40 -12.33
N VAL A 4 -62.24 17.04 -11.27
CA VAL A 4 -60.77 16.91 -11.32
C VAL A 4 -60.46 15.57 -11.97
N SER A 5 -59.95 15.62 -13.21
CA SER A 5 -59.48 14.45 -13.94
C SER A 5 -58.37 13.73 -13.15
N ASP A 6 -58.40 12.39 -13.11
CA ASP A 6 -57.42 11.52 -12.41
C ASP A 6 -55.94 11.82 -12.76
N ARG A 7 -55.69 12.45 -13.92
CA ARG A 7 -54.34 12.87 -14.33
C ARG A 7 -53.83 14.08 -13.52
N THR A 8 -54.71 14.92 -13.01
CA THR A 8 -54.36 16.09 -12.18
C THR A 8 -54.07 15.71 -10.73
N ILE A 9 -54.70 14.65 -10.20
CA ILE A 9 -54.44 14.13 -8.85
C ILE A 9 -53.04 13.50 -8.78
N LEU A 10 -52.64 12.72 -9.79
CA LEU A 10 -51.30 12.13 -9.90
C LEU A 10 -50.19 13.19 -9.98
N VAL A 11 -50.42 14.29 -10.69
CA VAL A 11 -49.44 15.39 -10.81
C VAL A 11 -49.29 16.17 -9.49
N ILE A 12 -50.38 16.38 -8.75
CA ILE A 12 -50.32 17.08 -7.45
C ILE A 12 -49.64 16.22 -6.37
N VAL A 13 -49.88 14.90 -6.36
CA VAL A 13 -49.18 13.98 -5.43
C VAL A 13 -47.69 13.88 -5.77
N ALA A 14 -47.30 13.89 -7.05
CA ALA A 14 -45.89 13.87 -7.45
C ALA A 14 -45.14 15.17 -7.08
N VAL A 15 -45.80 16.32 -7.09
CA VAL A 15 -45.18 17.62 -6.76
C VAL A 15 -45.05 17.84 -5.24
N MET A 16 -45.95 17.27 -4.43
CA MET A 16 -45.91 17.41 -2.96
C MET A 16 -44.88 16.52 -2.26
N VAL A 17 -44.32 15.50 -2.93
CA VAL A 17 -43.23 14.67 -2.36
C VAL A 17 -41.85 15.36 -2.47
N ILE A 18 -41.74 16.46 -3.23
CA ILE A 18 -40.46 17.15 -3.47
C ILE A 18 -40.17 18.24 -2.41
N LEU A 19 -41.08 18.53 -1.47
CA LEU A 19 -40.97 19.68 -0.54
C LEU A 19 -40.84 19.34 0.95
N ALA A 20 -40.36 18.15 1.31
CA ALA A 20 -39.98 17.84 2.70
C ALA A 20 -38.71 17.00 2.76
N GLY A 21 -37.56 17.66 2.64
CA GLY A 21 -36.27 16.99 2.75
C GLY A 21 -35.08 17.88 2.43
N ALA A 22 -35.01 19.07 3.03
CA ALA A 22 -33.76 19.81 3.09
C ALA A 22 -32.82 19.10 4.08
N ALA A 23 -31.96 18.21 3.59
CA ALA A 23 -30.72 17.85 4.24
C ALA A 23 -29.61 17.82 3.19
N VAL A 24 -28.73 18.80 3.32
CA VAL A 24 -27.54 19.11 2.53
C VAL A 24 -26.72 17.88 2.13
N ALA A 25 -26.45 17.72 0.82
CA ALA A 25 -25.30 16.99 0.29
C ALA A 25 -24.94 17.50 -1.13
N LEU A 26 -24.07 18.50 -1.17
CA LEU A 26 -23.18 18.84 -2.29
C LEU A 26 -22.10 17.72 -2.33
N GLN A 27 -21.61 17.09 -3.41
CA GLN A 27 -21.30 17.53 -4.77
C GLN A 27 -21.20 16.32 -5.73
N LEU A 28 -21.70 16.55 -6.95
CA LEU A 28 -21.13 16.27 -8.28
C LEU A 28 -20.54 14.89 -8.59
N MET A 29 -21.18 14.30 -9.60
CA MET A 29 -20.83 13.09 -10.33
C MET A 29 -20.27 13.51 -11.70
N ASP A 30 -19.04 13.12 -11.99
CA ASP A 30 -18.46 12.87 -13.33
C ASP A 30 -17.19 12.03 -13.03
N THR A 31 -16.96 10.82 -13.55
CA THR A 31 -16.98 10.42 -14.95
C THR A 31 -17.20 8.92 -15.09
N CYS A 32 -17.94 8.57 -16.14
CA CYS A 32 -18.15 7.23 -16.69
C CYS A 32 -16.88 6.71 -17.40
N SER A 33 -16.48 5.46 -17.16
CA SER A 33 -16.08 4.50 -18.21
C SER A 33 -15.93 3.08 -17.66
N THR A 34 -16.62 2.18 -18.36
CA THR A 34 -16.76 0.73 -18.18
C THR A 34 -15.48 -0.05 -18.52
N SER A 35 -15.10 -1.05 -17.72
CA SER A 35 -14.87 -2.43 -18.20
C SER A 35 -14.68 -3.40 -17.03
N GLY A 36 -15.40 -4.52 -17.07
CA GLY A 36 -15.40 -5.54 -16.03
C GLY A 36 -14.15 -6.41 -16.02
N ALA A 37 -13.41 -6.32 -14.93
CA ALA A 37 -12.88 -7.42 -14.14
C ALA A 37 -13.04 -6.94 -12.69
N GLY A 38 -13.49 -7.78 -11.76
CA GLY A 38 -13.83 -7.33 -10.40
C GLY A 38 -12.74 -6.41 -9.84
N GLU A 39 -13.07 -5.15 -9.57
CA GLU A 39 -12.10 -4.15 -9.11
C GLU A 39 -11.63 -4.62 -7.73
N GLU A 40 -10.48 -5.30 -7.69
CA GLU A 40 -9.94 -5.82 -6.44
C GLU A 40 -9.67 -4.63 -5.52
N ALA A 41 -10.38 -4.59 -4.39
CA ALA A 41 -10.19 -3.55 -3.42
C ALA A 41 -8.70 -3.42 -3.06
N ILE A 42 -8.18 -2.21 -3.25
CA ILE A 42 -6.76 -1.84 -3.07
C ILE A 42 -6.26 -2.16 -1.66
N ILE A 43 -7.13 -1.99 -0.65
CA ILE A 43 -6.92 -2.45 0.72
C ILE A 43 -8.19 -3.14 1.23
N LYS A 44 -8.05 -4.33 1.84
CA LYS A 44 -9.12 -5.11 2.46
C LYS A 44 -8.77 -5.35 3.93
N LYS A 45 -9.56 -4.83 4.87
CA LYS A 45 -9.36 -5.07 6.30
C LYS A 45 -9.73 -6.52 6.67
N THR A 46 -8.96 -7.11 7.58
CA THR A 46 -9.20 -8.44 8.16
C THR A 46 -9.09 -8.35 9.69
N ASP A 47 -9.44 -9.42 10.40
CA ASP A 47 -9.38 -9.50 11.86
C ASP A 47 -7.94 -9.42 12.38
N ASP A 48 -6.97 -9.86 11.57
CA ASP A 48 -5.55 -9.98 11.89
C ASP A 48 -4.64 -8.97 11.17
N GLY A 49 -5.22 -7.92 10.57
CA GLY A 49 -4.49 -6.91 9.82
C GLY A 49 -5.24 -6.41 8.59
N TYR A 50 -4.56 -6.38 7.45
CA TYR A 50 -5.14 -5.98 6.16
C TYR A 50 -4.41 -6.64 5.00
N TYR A 51 -5.12 -6.84 3.90
CA TYR A 51 -4.55 -7.19 2.61
C TYR A 51 -4.42 -5.93 1.77
N LEU A 52 -3.31 -5.78 1.04
CA LEU A 52 -3.14 -4.74 0.04
C LEU A 52 -2.51 -5.30 -1.23
N ASN A 53 -2.83 -4.72 -2.39
CA ASN A 53 -2.25 -5.15 -3.66
C ASN A 53 -0.91 -4.45 -3.95
N LEU A 54 -0.23 -4.88 -5.01
CA LEU A 54 1.03 -4.26 -5.45
C LEU A 54 0.87 -2.75 -5.71
N GLN A 55 -0.25 -2.32 -6.30
CA GLN A 55 -0.54 -0.91 -6.56
C GLN A 55 -0.55 -0.07 -5.27
N ALA A 56 -1.16 -0.55 -4.19
CA ALA A 56 -1.11 0.10 -2.89
C ALA A 56 0.32 0.21 -2.35
N ALA A 57 1.14 -0.81 -2.52
CA ALA A 57 2.53 -0.79 -2.07
C ALA A 57 3.36 0.26 -2.83
N LEU A 58 3.13 0.39 -4.14
CA LEU A 58 3.75 1.41 -4.99
C LEU A 58 3.30 2.83 -4.59
N GLU A 59 1.99 3.07 -4.46
CA GLU A 59 1.47 4.37 -4.00
C GLU A 59 1.96 4.73 -2.59
N LEU A 60 2.13 3.74 -1.71
CA LEU A 60 2.69 3.94 -0.37
C LEU A 60 4.18 4.31 -0.42
N ALA A 61 4.95 3.79 -1.37
CA ALA A 61 6.37 4.10 -1.53
C ALA A 61 6.60 5.56 -1.97
N GLU A 62 5.70 6.14 -2.77
CA GLU A 62 5.76 7.56 -3.16
C GLU A 62 5.60 8.52 -1.99
N MET A 63 4.92 8.09 -0.92
CA MET A 63 4.69 8.92 0.26
C MET A 63 5.99 9.17 1.04
N ASP A 64 6.21 10.42 1.47
CA ASP A 64 7.32 10.80 2.34
C ASP A 64 6.96 10.49 3.81
N PRO A 65 7.66 9.56 4.48
CA PRO A 65 7.33 9.16 5.84
C PRO A 65 7.70 10.19 6.91
N ARG A 66 8.48 11.25 6.62
CA ARG A 66 8.94 12.29 7.57
C ARG A 66 9.24 11.75 8.99
N ASN A 67 9.88 10.58 9.07
CA ASN A 67 10.22 9.82 10.29
C ASN A 67 9.05 9.40 11.19
N GLY A 68 8.00 8.81 10.61
CA GLY A 68 6.88 8.32 11.41
C GLY A 68 5.98 7.34 10.69
N THR A 69 4.70 7.38 11.04
CA THR A 69 3.63 6.59 10.45
C THR A 69 3.10 7.30 9.20
N VAL A 70 2.88 6.56 8.12
CA VAL A 70 2.30 7.09 6.89
C VAL A 70 0.80 6.82 6.88
N ASN A 71 -0.01 7.84 6.63
CA ASN A 71 -1.45 7.67 6.42
C ASN A 71 -1.75 7.51 4.92
N TYR A 72 -2.29 6.36 4.55
CA TYR A 72 -2.70 6.08 3.17
C TYR A 72 -4.10 5.48 3.18
N ARG A 73 -5.03 6.15 2.50
CA ARG A 73 -6.45 5.76 2.39
C ARG A 73 -7.13 5.46 3.74
N GLY A 74 -6.76 6.21 4.80
CA GLY A 74 -7.31 6.03 6.14
C GLY A 74 -6.62 4.93 6.97
N PHE A 75 -5.64 4.22 6.42
CA PHE A 75 -4.80 3.26 7.13
C PHE A 75 -3.48 3.91 7.53
N ASN A 76 -2.97 3.53 8.70
CA ASN A 76 -1.74 4.05 9.27
C ASN A 76 -0.66 2.97 9.22
N PHE A 77 0.41 3.22 8.48
CA PHE A 77 1.50 2.28 8.23
C PHE A 77 2.76 2.67 9.01
N THR A 78 3.15 1.83 9.95
CA THR A 78 4.38 2.00 10.75
C THR A 78 5.63 1.69 9.92
N GLY A 79 6.82 2.09 10.40
CA GLY A 79 8.10 1.73 9.76
C GLY A 79 8.25 0.23 9.53
N PRO A 80 8.05 -0.63 10.55
CA PRO A 80 8.07 -2.09 10.37
C PRO A 80 7.09 -2.59 9.30
N GLN A 81 5.87 -2.07 9.26
CA GLN A 81 4.90 -2.46 8.24
C GLN A 81 5.34 -2.03 6.84
N ARG A 82 5.93 -0.84 6.69
CA ARG A 82 6.48 -0.39 5.41
C ARG A 82 7.68 -1.23 4.96
N LEU A 83 8.61 -1.52 5.86
CA LEU A 83 9.73 -2.43 5.58
C LEU A 83 9.22 -3.78 5.05
N TYR A 84 8.20 -4.35 5.70
CA TYR A 84 7.55 -5.58 5.25
C TYR A 84 6.87 -5.44 3.89
N ILE A 85 6.05 -4.39 3.71
CA ILE A 85 5.31 -4.16 2.46
C ILE A 85 6.26 -3.97 1.30
N PHE A 86 7.29 -3.13 1.46
CA PHE A 86 8.24 -2.84 0.39
C PHE A 86 9.08 -4.05 0.03
N SER A 87 9.58 -4.81 1.01
CA SER A 87 10.30 -6.06 0.75
C SER A 87 9.43 -7.11 0.05
N ARG A 88 8.16 -7.29 0.44
CA ARG A 88 7.24 -8.18 -0.28
C ARG A 88 6.96 -7.71 -1.70
N ALA A 89 6.70 -6.42 -1.88
CA ALA A 89 6.37 -5.85 -3.19
C ALA A 89 7.53 -5.99 -4.20
N VAL A 90 8.77 -5.74 -3.76
CA VAL A 90 9.98 -5.94 -4.58
C VAL A 90 10.06 -7.39 -5.08
N VAL A 91 9.86 -8.36 -4.19
CA VAL A 91 9.89 -9.79 -4.53
C VAL A 91 8.73 -10.19 -5.44
N MET A 92 7.53 -9.68 -5.20
CA MET A 92 6.38 -9.92 -6.06
C MET A 92 6.62 -9.42 -7.49
N ILE A 93 7.21 -8.22 -7.66
CA ILE A 93 7.60 -7.72 -8.98
C ILE A 93 8.60 -8.67 -9.64
N GLY A 94 9.66 -9.06 -8.92
CA GLY A 94 10.69 -9.97 -9.45
C GLY A 94 10.13 -11.32 -9.92
N PHE A 95 9.06 -11.82 -9.28
CA PHE A 95 8.39 -13.07 -9.66
C PHE A 95 7.16 -12.89 -10.55
N ASN A 96 6.83 -11.67 -10.98
CA ASN A 96 5.56 -11.35 -11.68
C ASN A 96 4.30 -11.82 -10.92
N ASP A 97 4.33 -11.77 -9.59
CA ASP A 97 3.20 -12.10 -8.73
C ASP A 97 2.27 -10.87 -8.58
N THR A 98 0.98 -11.09 -8.85
CA THR A 98 -0.07 -10.07 -8.76
C THR A 98 -1.01 -10.30 -7.57
N GLY A 99 -0.62 -11.14 -6.62
CA GLY A 99 -1.40 -11.45 -5.42
C GLY A 99 -1.58 -10.25 -4.47
N MET A 100 -2.16 -10.55 -3.31
CA MET A 100 -2.31 -9.58 -2.23
C MET A 100 -1.25 -9.81 -1.16
N ILE A 101 -0.70 -8.74 -0.62
CA ILE A 101 0.19 -8.75 0.54
C ILE A 101 -0.68 -8.74 1.80
N HIS A 102 -0.63 -9.83 2.58
CA HIS A 102 -1.20 -9.84 3.93
C HIS A 102 -0.25 -9.16 4.90
N VAL A 103 -0.67 -8.03 5.44
CA VAL A 103 0.11 -7.22 6.38
C VAL A 103 -0.51 -7.36 7.76
N ARG A 104 0.28 -7.92 8.68
CA ARG A 104 -0.05 -8.04 10.10
C ARG A 104 0.47 -6.83 10.87
N ASP A 105 0.25 -6.83 12.18
CA ASP A 105 1.01 -5.96 13.06
C ASP A 105 2.44 -6.49 13.22
N TYR A 106 3.42 -5.61 13.02
CA TYR A 106 4.84 -5.95 13.11
C TYR A 106 5.53 -5.02 14.10
N GLY A 107 6.18 -5.60 15.10
CA GLY A 107 6.99 -4.85 16.06
C GLY A 107 8.24 -4.24 15.42
N GLY A 108 8.79 -3.20 16.07
CA GLY A 108 10.09 -2.65 15.70
C GLY A 108 11.27 -3.58 16.02
N PRO A 109 12.47 -3.27 15.53
CA PRO A 109 13.70 -3.94 15.95
C PRO A 109 13.92 -3.74 17.46
N GLU A 110 14.58 -4.70 18.12
CA GLU A 110 14.94 -4.56 19.55
C GLU A 110 16.17 -3.69 19.73
N ASP A 111 17.18 -3.94 18.91
CA ASP A 111 18.49 -3.32 18.98
C ASP A 111 18.99 -3.07 17.56
N PRO A 112 18.45 -2.06 16.85
CA PRO A 112 18.77 -1.82 15.46
C PRO A 112 20.22 -1.35 15.29
N TYR A 113 20.96 -2.00 14.41
CA TYR A 113 22.32 -1.57 14.07
C TYR A 113 22.73 -1.98 12.65
N GLY A 114 23.78 -1.37 12.14
CA GLY A 114 24.38 -1.64 10.83
C GLY A 114 25.70 -0.90 10.70
N TYR A 115 26.65 -1.47 9.98
CA TYR A 115 27.97 -0.86 9.76
C TYR A 115 28.00 0.13 8.59
N LEU A 116 27.04 0.02 7.68
CA LEU A 116 26.97 0.79 6.45
C LEU A 116 25.78 1.76 6.50
N ASP A 117 26.05 3.01 6.13
CA ASP A 117 25.04 4.07 5.98
C ASP A 117 24.56 4.23 4.53
N THR A 118 25.26 3.59 3.58
CA THR A 118 24.97 3.60 2.14
C THR A 118 25.23 2.21 1.54
N ALA A 119 24.60 1.93 0.40
CA ALA A 119 24.84 0.69 -0.33
C ALA A 119 24.66 0.89 -1.84
N THR A 120 25.45 0.17 -2.63
CA THR A 120 25.23 -0.02 -4.06
C THR A 120 24.93 -1.50 -4.28
N LEU A 121 23.75 -1.81 -4.81
CA LEU A 121 23.23 -3.17 -4.89
C LEU A 121 22.76 -3.49 -6.31
N THR A 122 23.09 -4.68 -6.77
CA THR A 122 22.54 -5.29 -7.98
C THR A 122 21.12 -5.80 -7.75
N GLU A 123 20.40 -6.06 -8.84
CA GLU A 123 19.07 -6.67 -8.82
C GLU A 123 19.00 -7.94 -7.96
N SER A 124 19.95 -8.86 -8.16
CA SER A 124 19.98 -10.11 -7.40
C SER A 124 20.18 -9.90 -5.89
N GLU A 125 20.95 -8.88 -5.49
CA GLU A 125 21.27 -8.63 -4.08
C GLU A 125 20.08 -8.03 -3.34
N TYR A 126 19.44 -6.99 -3.91
CA TYR A 126 18.27 -6.42 -3.22
C TYR A 126 17.07 -7.37 -3.24
N LEU A 127 16.91 -8.23 -4.27
CA LEU A 127 15.85 -9.25 -4.28
C LEU A 127 16.06 -10.28 -3.17
N ASP A 128 17.27 -10.81 -3.03
CA ASP A 128 17.63 -11.75 -1.96
C ASP A 128 17.48 -11.10 -0.57
N MET A 129 17.92 -9.85 -0.41
CA MET A 129 17.72 -9.09 0.82
C MET A 129 16.23 -8.91 1.15
N ALA A 130 15.40 -8.56 0.16
CA ALA A 130 13.97 -8.37 0.33
C ALA A 130 13.29 -9.67 0.77
N GLU A 131 13.61 -10.79 0.10
CA GLU A 131 13.07 -12.12 0.45
C GLU A 131 13.40 -12.52 1.89
N ARG A 132 14.67 -12.39 2.27
CA ARG A 132 15.12 -12.71 3.64
C ARG A 132 14.47 -11.81 4.68
N THR A 133 14.27 -10.52 4.36
CA THR A 133 13.69 -9.53 5.28
C THR A 133 12.24 -9.86 5.59
N TYR A 134 11.38 -10.00 4.59
CA TYR A 134 9.97 -10.29 4.88
C TYR A 134 9.81 -11.65 5.56
N THR A 135 10.60 -12.66 5.16
CA THR A 135 10.52 -14.03 5.72
C THR A 135 10.90 -14.03 7.21
N TRP A 136 11.90 -13.22 7.58
CA TRP A 136 12.23 -12.98 8.98
C TRP A 136 11.06 -12.36 9.74
N MET A 137 10.45 -11.31 9.18
CA MET A 137 9.33 -10.63 9.82
C MET A 137 8.14 -11.56 9.98
N GLU A 138 7.83 -12.39 8.98
CA GLU A 138 6.75 -13.36 9.05
C GLU A 138 6.92 -14.35 10.22
N SER A 139 8.15 -14.82 10.42
CA SER A 139 8.49 -15.81 11.46
C SER A 139 8.65 -15.21 12.87
N HIS A 140 9.05 -13.94 12.99
CA HIS A 140 9.35 -13.31 14.28
C HIS A 140 8.32 -12.26 14.71
N GLY A 141 7.39 -11.87 13.84
CA GLY A 141 6.39 -10.84 14.13
C GLY A 141 6.95 -9.44 14.32
N ARG A 142 8.18 -9.17 13.85
CA ARG A 142 8.86 -7.88 14.00
C ARG A 142 9.98 -7.68 12.98
N SER A 143 10.40 -6.43 12.79
CA SER A 143 11.58 -6.10 11.98
C SER A 143 12.86 -6.77 12.51
N PRO A 144 13.78 -7.20 11.63
CA PRO A 144 15.11 -7.63 12.06
C PRO A 144 15.88 -6.47 12.70
N ASN A 145 16.92 -6.77 13.49
CA ASN A 145 17.81 -5.73 14.04
C ASN A 145 18.76 -5.16 12.98
N HIS A 146 18.99 -5.91 11.91
CA HIS A 146 19.91 -5.58 10.83
C HIS A 146 19.62 -6.44 9.60
N VAL A 147 20.05 -6.00 8.43
CA VAL A 147 19.92 -6.76 7.18
C VAL A 147 21.31 -6.94 6.58
N GLY A 148 21.66 -8.18 6.25
CA GLY A 148 22.91 -8.50 5.57
C GLY A 148 22.74 -8.42 4.06
N ILE A 149 23.71 -7.84 3.37
CA ILE A 149 23.72 -7.71 1.91
C ILE A 149 24.13 -9.04 1.30
N TYR A 150 25.35 -9.50 1.58
CA TYR A 150 25.92 -10.70 0.96
C TYR A 150 25.73 -11.97 1.80
N VAL A 151 25.70 -11.79 3.11
CA VAL A 151 25.67 -12.90 4.07
C VAL A 151 24.43 -12.76 4.93
N LYS A 152 23.61 -13.82 4.96
CA LYS A 152 22.40 -13.85 5.76
C LYS A 152 22.71 -13.60 7.24
N GLY A 153 22.05 -12.60 7.81
CA GLY A 153 22.19 -12.25 9.22
C GLY A 153 23.47 -11.47 9.55
N SER A 154 24.27 -11.07 8.56
CA SER A 154 25.34 -10.10 8.78
C SER A 154 24.77 -8.71 9.07
N PRO A 155 25.34 -7.95 10.01
CA PRO A 155 24.84 -6.62 10.33
C PRO A 155 25.40 -5.53 9.42
N ASP A 156 25.11 -5.68 8.13
CA ASP A 156 25.65 -4.76 7.12
C ASP A 156 24.91 -3.42 7.18
N ILE A 157 23.58 -3.44 7.10
CA ILE A 157 22.74 -2.22 7.10
C ILE A 157 21.64 -2.27 8.17
N THR A 158 21.16 -1.09 8.57
CA THR A 158 20.02 -0.97 9.48
C THR A 158 18.71 -1.35 8.78
N PRO A 159 17.66 -1.71 9.53
CA PRO A 159 16.33 -1.98 8.97
C PRO A 159 15.71 -0.75 8.28
N GLU A 160 16.05 0.45 8.75
CA GLU A 160 15.61 1.71 8.16
C GLU A 160 16.28 1.96 6.80
N LEU A 161 17.59 1.69 6.69
CA LEU A 161 18.28 1.77 5.40
C LEU A 161 17.75 0.69 4.43
N ALA A 162 17.44 -0.51 4.92
CA ALA A 162 16.78 -1.53 4.09
C ALA A 162 15.40 -1.07 3.59
N GLU A 163 14.58 -0.45 4.44
CA GLU A 163 13.29 0.15 4.05
C GLU A 163 13.50 1.19 2.93
N LYS A 164 14.48 2.09 3.08
CA LYS A 164 14.83 3.12 2.10
C LYS A 164 15.27 2.51 0.76
N ILE A 165 16.10 1.45 0.80
CA ILE A 165 16.56 0.73 -0.40
C ILE A 165 15.38 0.12 -1.15
N PHE A 166 14.51 -0.64 -0.46
CA PHE A 166 13.36 -1.26 -1.11
C PHE A 166 12.38 -0.22 -1.64
N ARG A 167 12.17 0.88 -0.90
CA ARG A 167 11.39 2.02 -1.38
C ARG A 167 11.95 2.56 -2.69
N GLU A 168 13.26 2.80 -2.76
CA GLU A 168 13.90 3.33 -3.97
C GLU A 168 13.74 2.40 -5.17
N VAL A 169 13.89 1.08 -4.96
CA VAL A 169 13.63 0.06 -5.99
C VAL A 169 12.18 0.16 -6.52
N LEU A 170 11.20 0.31 -5.63
CA LEU A 170 9.80 0.48 -6.04
C LEU A 170 9.58 1.78 -6.82
N LEU A 171 10.19 2.89 -6.42
CA LEU A 171 10.08 4.16 -7.13
C LEU A 171 10.69 4.09 -8.54
N GLU A 172 11.86 3.47 -8.69
CA GLU A 172 12.47 3.25 -10.01
C GLU A 172 11.63 2.32 -10.87
N TYR A 173 11.03 1.28 -10.29
CA TYR A 173 10.07 0.43 -11.00
C TYR A 173 8.86 1.22 -11.49
N MET A 174 8.27 2.10 -10.66
CA MET A 174 7.14 2.96 -11.08
C MET A 174 7.52 3.88 -12.24
N ARG A 175 8.76 4.39 -12.24
CA ARG A 175 9.26 5.32 -13.25
C ARG A 175 9.57 4.65 -14.58
N THR A 176 10.06 3.41 -14.56
CA THR A 176 10.62 2.72 -15.73
C THR A 176 9.81 1.52 -16.21
N GLY A 177 8.96 0.96 -15.36
CA GLY A 177 8.27 -0.31 -15.57
C GLY A 177 9.16 -1.54 -15.45
N MET A 178 10.42 -1.40 -15.02
CA MET A 178 11.41 -2.47 -14.89
C MET A 178 12.14 -2.36 -13.55
N LEU A 179 12.56 -3.49 -12.99
CA LEU A 179 13.42 -3.48 -11.82
C LEU A 179 14.79 -2.88 -12.20
N PRO A 180 15.36 -1.99 -11.36
CA PRO A 180 16.66 -1.39 -11.65
C PRO A 180 17.77 -2.45 -11.55
N GLU A 181 18.64 -2.53 -12.56
CA GLU A 181 19.78 -3.45 -12.54
C GLU A 181 20.73 -3.16 -11.36
N ILE A 182 20.87 -1.88 -11.02
CA ILE A 182 21.67 -1.37 -9.90
C ILE A 182 20.90 -0.24 -9.21
N ILE A 183 20.91 -0.23 -7.88
CA ILE A 183 20.48 0.92 -7.07
C ILE A 183 21.62 1.41 -6.18
N SER A 184 21.67 2.71 -5.89
CA SER A 184 22.63 3.31 -4.95
C SER A 184 21.89 4.28 -4.04
N VAL A 185 22.02 4.10 -2.72
CA VAL A 185 21.20 4.77 -1.70
C VAL A 185 22.04 5.37 -0.59
#